data_AF-A0A0M8WBJ2-F1
#
_entry.id   AF-A0A0M8WBJ2-F1
#
_cell.length_a   1.000
_cell.length_b   1.000
_cell.length_c   1.000
_cell.angle_alpha   90.00
_cell.angle_beta   90.00
_cell.angle_gamma   90.00
#
_symmetry.space_group_name_H-M   'P 1'
#
loop_
_entity.id
_entity.type
_entity.pdbx_description
1 polymer ?
#
loop_
_entity_poly.entity_id
_entity_poly.type
_entity_poly.pdbx_seq_one_letter_code
_entity_poly.pdbx_strand_id
1 'polypeptide(L)'
;MSGTKIDLETLRAAIKDYEKVVQDLVAAHSSGVELTMVRPPGKDVPGQVYSGSATIVGEMHQQANTQLQEVLKTRIENLKATLRQYESTEQDNEATFRP
;
A
#
# COMPACT_ATOMS: atom_id res chain seq x y z
N MET A 1 1.64 -34.09 15.27
CA MET A 1 2.57 -33.54 14.26
C MET A 1 2.27 -32.06 14.11
N SER A 2 3.11 -31.20 14.70
CA SER A 2 2.96 -29.73 14.78
C SER A 2 3.80 -29.04 13.71
N GLY A 3 3.60 -29.42 12.44
CA GLY A 3 4.26 -28.79 11.31
C GLY A 3 3.36 -27.71 10.73
N THR A 4 3.75 -26.45 10.84
CA THR A 4 3.15 -25.32 10.10
C THR A 4 1.68 -25.04 10.41
N LYS A 5 1.33 -24.81 11.69
CA LYS A 5 0.31 -23.78 11.95
C LYS A 5 0.95 -22.46 11.53
N ILE A 6 0.79 -22.09 10.26
CA ILE A 6 0.88 -20.68 9.89
C ILE A 6 -0.10 -20.00 10.83
N ASP A 7 0.41 -19.15 11.72
CA ASP A 7 -0.45 -18.45 12.65
C ASP A 7 -1.34 -17.52 11.84
N LEU A 8 -2.57 -17.97 11.56
CA LEU A 8 -3.54 -17.25 10.74
C LEU A 8 -3.83 -15.88 11.35
N GLU A 9 -3.71 -15.75 12.66
CA GLU A 9 -3.80 -14.48 13.36
C GLU A 9 -2.63 -13.56 13.02
N THR A 10 -1.39 -14.07 12.96
CA THR A 10 -0.23 -13.31 12.44
C THR A 10 -0.44 -12.90 10.98
N LEU A 11 -1.00 -13.77 10.12
CA LEU A 11 -1.29 -13.43 8.72
C LEU A 11 -2.37 -12.33 8.61
N ARG A 12 -3.43 -12.43 9.41
CA ARG A 12 -4.51 -11.42 9.49
C ARG A 12 -3.99 -10.09 10.02
N ALA A 13 -3.13 -10.11 11.04
CA ALA A 13 -2.47 -8.92 11.57
C ALA A 13 -1.61 -8.24 10.50
N ALA A 14 -0.78 -9.01 9.77
CA ALA A 14 0.05 -8.47 8.70
C ALA A 14 -0.78 -7.85 7.55
N ILE A 15 -1.91 -8.47 7.18
CA ILE A 15 -2.85 -7.89 6.20
C ILE A 15 -3.35 -6.53 6.69
N LYS A 16 -3.80 -6.45 7.95
CA LYS A 16 -4.33 -5.22 8.55
C LYS A 16 -3.27 -4.11 8.60
N ASP A 17 -2.03 -4.46 8.95
CA ASP A 17 -0.93 -3.50 8.99
C ASP A 17 -0.63 -2.94 7.59
N TYR A 18 -0.61 -3.79 6.56
CA TYR A 18 -0.43 -3.32 5.19
C TYR A 18 -1.61 -2.47 4.69
N GLU A 19 -2.85 -2.81 5.05
CA GLU A 19 -4.02 -1.98 4.74
C GLU A 19 -3.90 -0.59 5.36
N LYS A 20 -3.41 -0.51 6.60
CA LYS A 20 -3.14 0.77 7.27
C LYS A 20 -2.05 1.56 6.53
N VAL A 21 -0.94 0.92 6.15
CA VAL A 21 0.11 1.60 5.38
C VAL A 21 -0.43 2.14 4.05
N VAL A 22 -1.29 1.38 3.35
CA VAL A 22 -1.94 1.86 2.12
C VAL A 22 -2.81 3.09 2.40
N GLN A 23 -3.57 3.11 3.50
CA GLN A 23 -4.37 4.28 3.89
C GLN A 23 -3.49 5.50 4.18
N ASP A 24 -2.38 5.31 4.90
CA ASP A 24 -1.42 6.37 5.20
C ASP A 24 -0.80 6.93 3.90
N LEU A 25 -0.49 6.07 2.93
CA LEU A 25 0.02 6.46 1.61
C LEU A 25 -1.02 7.24 0.79
N VAL A 26 -2.30 6.83 0.84
CA VAL A 26 -3.42 7.55 0.19
C VAL A 26 -3.60 8.94 0.81
N ALA A 27 -3.52 9.04 2.15
CA ALA A 27 -3.58 10.32 2.85
C ALA A 27 -2.39 11.22 2.47
N ALA A 28 -1.17 10.66 2.48
CA ALA A 28 0.04 11.38 2.09
C ALA A 28 0.00 11.86 0.63
N HIS A 29 -0.54 11.03 -0.28
CA HIS A 29 -0.74 11.41 -1.68
C HIS A 29 -1.69 12.61 -1.77
N SER A 30 -2.83 12.53 -1.07
CA SER A 30 -3.85 13.59 -1.06
C SER A 30 -3.30 14.92 -0.52
N SER A 31 -2.55 14.89 0.58
CA SER A 31 -1.92 16.10 1.14
C SER A 31 -0.78 16.62 0.28
N GLY A 32 -0.08 15.74 -0.44
CA GLY A 32 1.09 16.10 -1.23
C GLY A 32 0.77 16.67 -2.61
N VAL A 33 -0.51 16.82 -2.97
CA VAL A 33 -0.95 17.49 -4.21
C VAL A 33 -0.40 18.92 -4.30
N GLU A 34 -0.22 19.60 -3.16
CA GLU A 34 0.37 20.94 -3.14
C GLU A 34 1.80 21.00 -3.71
N LEU A 35 2.55 19.89 -3.64
CA LEU A 35 3.90 19.81 -4.19
C LEU A 35 3.92 19.86 -5.72
N THR A 36 2.80 19.58 -6.39
CA THR A 36 2.68 19.67 -7.84
C THR A 36 2.16 21.05 -8.30
N MET A 37 1.88 21.95 -7.36
CA MET A 37 1.27 23.26 -7.63
C MET A 37 2.16 24.43 -7.18
N VAL A 38 3.47 24.21 -7.07
CA VAL A 38 4.43 25.23 -6.64
C VAL A 38 4.47 26.38 -7.65
N ARG A 39 4.17 27.59 -7.18
CA ARG A 39 4.19 28.82 -8.00
C ARG A 39 5.45 29.61 -7.75
N PRO A 40 6.01 30.28 -8.77
CA PRO A 40 7.15 31.15 -8.58
C PRO A 40 6.74 32.38 -7.74
N PRO A 41 7.64 32.90 -6.89
CA PRO A 41 7.39 34.11 -6.10
C PRO A 41 7.36 35.39 -6.94
N GLY A 42 7.86 35.34 -8.18
CA GLY A 42 7.99 36.47 -9.08
C GLY A 42 8.11 36.04 -10.54
N LYS A 43 8.37 37.01 -11.44
CA LYS A 43 8.57 36.74 -12.88
C LYS A 43 10.04 36.57 -13.26
N ASP A 44 10.95 36.60 -12.29
CA ASP A 44 12.37 36.40 -12.53
C ASP A 44 12.65 34.96 -12.97
N VAL A 45 13.65 34.81 -13.85
CA VAL A 45 14.02 33.51 -14.42
C VAL A 45 14.39 32.49 -13.33
N PRO A 46 15.19 32.83 -12.30
CA PRO A 46 15.50 31.88 -11.23
C PRO A 46 14.27 31.36 -10.48
N GLY A 47 13.33 32.24 -10.12
CA GLY A 47 12.08 31.86 -9.45
C GLY A 47 11.24 30.89 -10.28
N GLN A 48 11.14 31.14 -11.58
CA GLN A 48 10.44 30.23 -12.52
C GLN A 48 11.12 28.86 -12.60
N VAL A 49 12.45 28.80 -12.79
CA VAL A 49 13.22 27.54 -12.87
C VAL A 49 13.08 26.72 -11.59
N TYR A 50 13.18 27.37 -10.43
CA TYR A 50 13.02 26.69 -9.14
C TYR A 50 11.61 26.12 -8.98
N SER A 51 10.56 26.92 -9.23
CA SER A 51 9.18 26.44 -9.13
C SER A 51 8.89 25.28 -10.09
N GLY A 52 9.42 25.32 -11.31
CA GLY A 52 9.31 24.22 -12.27
C GLY A 52 9.98 22.94 -11.77
N SER A 53 11.21 23.04 -11.26
CA SER A 53 11.93 21.91 -10.67
C SER A 53 11.19 21.32 -9.46
N ALA A 54 10.65 22.18 -8.59
CA ALA A 54 9.89 21.77 -7.42
C ALA A 54 8.62 21.01 -7.80
N THR A 55 7.88 21.50 -8.81
CA THR A 55 6.69 20.83 -9.35
C THR A 55 7.03 19.47 -9.93
N ILE A 56 8.09 19.36 -10.74
CA ILE A 56 8.54 18.07 -11.31
C ILE A 56 8.89 17.07 -10.20
N VAL A 57 9.63 17.50 -9.17
CA VAL A 57 9.96 16.63 -8.03
C VAL A 57 8.69 16.22 -7.29
N GLY A 58 7.73 17.12 -7.12
CA GLY A 58 6.41 16.83 -6.56
C GLY A 58 5.67 15.75 -7.35
N GLU A 59 5.61 15.89 -8.67
CA GLU A 59 4.97 14.91 -9.57
C GLU A 59 5.64 13.54 -9.48
N MET A 60 6.97 13.48 -9.51
CA MET A 60 7.72 12.22 -9.38
C MET A 60 7.48 11.56 -8.02
N HIS A 61 7.41 12.34 -6.94
CA HIS A 61 7.07 11.82 -5.61
C HIS A 61 5.65 11.24 -5.57
N GLN A 62 4.65 11.92 -6.15
CA GLN A 62 3.28 11.41 -6.24
C GLN A 62 3.20 10.12 -7.05
N GLN A 63 3.93 10.05 -8.15
CA GLN A 63 4.02 8.85 -8.97
C GLN A 63 4.63 7.67 -8.19
N ALA A 64 5.74 7.90 -7.48
CA ALA A 64 6.38 6.88 -6.66
C ALA A 64 5.45 6.39 -5.53
N ASN A 65 4.73 7.30 -4.87
CA ASN A 65 3.72 6.95 -3.87
C ASN A 65 2.62 6.06 -4.48
N THR A 66 2.07 6.45 -5.64
CA THR A 66 1.05 5.67 -6.35
C THR A 66 1.53 4.24 -6.66
N GLN A 67 2.76 4.10 -7.17
CA GLN A 67 3.36 2.79 -7.44
C GLN A 67 3.48 1.93 -6.17
N LEU A 68 3.88 2.53 -5.04
CA LEU A 68 3.96 1.81 -3.76
C LEU A 68 2.58 1.35 -3.28
N GLN A 69 1.54 2.18 -3.44
CA GLN A 69 0.17 1.79 -3.12
C GLN A 69 -0.28 0.57 -3.93
N GLU A 70 0.01 0.54 -5.24
CA GLU A 70 -0.35 -0.58 -6.13
C GLU A 70 0.36 -1.88 -5.74
N VAL A 71 1.66 -1.80 -5.45
CA VAL A 71 2.45 -2.97 -5.00
C VAL A 71 1.89 -3.51 -3.68
N LEU A 72 1.58 -2.64 -2.72
CA LEU A 72 1.03 -3.06 -1.43
C LEU A 72 -0.37 -3.64 -1.56
N LYS A 73 -1.25 -3.03 -2.38
CA LYS A 73 -2.59 -3.58 -2.68
C LYS A 73 -2.49 -4.99 -3.27
N THR A 74 -1.63 -5.18 -4.25
CA THR A 74 -1.38 -6.50 -4.87
C THR A 74 -0.90 -7.52 -3.82
N ARG A 75 0.00 -7.10 -2.92
CA ARG A 75 0.49 -7.99 -1.85
C ARG A 75 -0.60 -8.34 -0.84
N ILE A 76 -1.44 -7.39 -0.47
CA ILE A 76 -2.62 -7.61 0.39
C ILE A 76 -3.57 -8.62 -0.25
N GLU A 77 -3.87 -8.48 -1.55
CA GLU A 77 -4.73 -9.40 -2.28
C GLU A 77 -4.17 -10.83 -2.28
N ASN A 78 -2.86 -10.98 -2.53
CA ASN A 78 -2.18 -12.27 -2.45
C ASN A 78 -2.29 -12.89 -1.06
N LEU A 79 -2.04 -12.10 0.00
CA LEU A 79 -2.15 -12.59 1.38
C LEU A 79 -3.59 -12.99 1.74
N LYS A 80 -4.59 -12.23 1.29
CA LYS A 80 -6.01 -12.58 1.45
C LYS A 80 -6.39 -13.83 0.68
N ALA A 81 -5.83 -14.05 -0.52
CA ALA A 81 -6.02 -15.28 -1.27
C ALA A 81 -5.43 -16.48 -0.53
N THR A 82 -4.20 -16.36 -0.02
CA THR A 82 -3.55 -17.37 0.80
C THR A 82 -4.35 -17.68 2.06
N LEU A 83 -4.80 -16.66 2.80
CA LEU A 83 -5.61 -16.83 4.00
C LEU A 83 -6.89 -17.63 3.71
N ARG A 84 -7.63 -17.26 2.66
CA ARG A 84 -8.85 -17.97 2.24
C ARG A 84 -8.58 -19.43 1.89
N GLN A 85 -7.46 -19.73 1.22
CA GLN A 85 -7.08 -21.09 0.88
C GLN A 85 -6.81 -21.94 2.14
N TYR A 86 -6.10 -21.37 3.13
CA TYR A 86 -5.87 -22.05 4.41
C TYR A 86 -7.18 -22.30 5.17
N GLU A 87 -8.04 -21.29 5.27
CA GLU A 87 -9.33 -21.41 5.96
C GLU A 87 -10.24 -22.46 5.32
N SER A 88 -10.32 -22.51 3.98
CA SER A 88 -11.07 -23.55 3.27
C SER A 88 -10.50 -24.94 3.52
N THR A 89 -9.17 -25.09 3.50
CA THR A 89 -8.51 -26.38 3.71
C THR A 89 -8.71 -26.88 5.14
N GLU A 90 -8.68 -25.99 6.14
CA GLU A 90 -8.98 -26.36 7.53
C GLU A 90 -10.44 -26.79 7.70
N GLN A 91 -11.40 -26.08 7.09
CA GLN A 91 -12.82 -26.45 7.11
C GLN A 91 -13.09 -27.82 6.47
N ASP A 92 -12.49 -28.11 5.31
CA ASP A 92 -12.65 -29.39 4.62
C ASP A 92 -12.07 -30.56 5.43
N ASN A 93 -10.94 -30.32 6.12
CA ASN A 93 -10.35 -31.29 7.03
C ASN A 93 -11.24 -31.52 8.26
N GLU A 94 -11.78 -30.48 8.89
CA GLU A 94 -12.70 -30.63 10.03
C GLU A 94 -13.99 -31.39 9.65
N ALA A 95 -14.52 -31.17 8.45
CA ALA A 95 -15.68 -31.90 7.93
C ALA A 95 -15.36 -33.38 7.64
N THR A 96 -14.15 -33.68 7.17
CA THR A 96 -13.71 -35.05 6.86
C THR A 96 -13.38 -35.86 8.14
N PHE A 97 -12.89 -35.20 9.19
CA PHE A 97 -12.51 -35.84 10.46
C PHE A 97 -13.62 -35.85 11.52
N ARG A 98 -14.82 -35.34 11.22
CA ARG A 98 -16.03 -35.52 12.02
C ARG A 98 -17.09 -36.29 11.20
N PRO A 99 -17.00 -37.63 11.13
CA PRO A 99 -18.10 -38.45 10.62
C PRO A 99 -19.32 -38.42 11.56
#